data_AF-W1PK69-F1
#
_entry.id   AF-W1PK69-F1
#
_cell.length_a   1.000
_cell.length_b   1.000
_cell.length_c   1.000
_cell.angle_alpha   90.00
_cell.angle_beta   90.00
_cell.angle_gamma   90.00
#
_symmetry.space_group_name_H-M   'P 1'
#
loop_
_entity.id
_entity.type
_entity.pdbx_description
1 polymer ?
#
loop_
_entity_poly.entity_id
_entity_poly.type
_entity_poly.pdbx_seq_one_letter_code
_entity_poly.pdbx_strand_id
1 'polypeptide(L)'
;MAEYSFPVLKTKDIAAILSQFEIAGISHDQLERPSPEFVCSLFDAFLKYLDPERDDPGSASFAALEVLENPEHHTQSVLVVNLYCKLKDVLSRIGVDGFLFNDLVIPESNKTVYFVSGLINFCLYREDKIGLIDPVINNDYAASLEKLEMKLAEKKNELLEIEGARKAEEPMVNQLEPEVKELKRTVLNLNEQQASLKATHRNLREKLKEIDEKISSAEFQLAKHAQENSELRSKIVQSPEKLQKTLEEKKSVRVEMKSCENSAIQTFQRWRATMNLYKQACKKLSKSLDLMRSIQEQVESIKHVEKQRKTLQVKLKDAELEDLVLEAKSVELQGKGRV
;
A
#
# COMPACT_ATOMS: atom_id res chain seq x y z
N MET A 1 94.12 -27.22 -22.62
CA MET A 1 93.12 -27.47 -21.57
C MET A 1 93.74 -28.51 -20.65
N ALA A 2 93.76 -28.30 -19.34
CA ALA A 2 94.31 -29.31 -18.43
C ALA A 2 93.47 -30.57 -18.57
N GLU A 3 94.12 -31.67 -18.95
CA GLU A 3 93.51 -32.99 -19.00
C GLU A 3 93.27 -33.38 -17.53
N TYR A 4 92.06 -33.12 -17.03
CA TYR A 4 91.68 -33.50 -15.68
C TYR A 4 91.68 -35.02 -15.62
N SER A 5 92.74 -35.58 -15.04
CA SER A 5 92.94 -37.01 -14.88
C SER A 5 92.87 -37.36 -13.40
N PHE A 6 92.20 -38.46 -13.08
CA PHE A 6 92.13 -39.03 -11.73
C PHE A 6 93.28 -40.03 -11.52
N PRO A 7 93.74 -40.24 -10.29
CA PRO A 7 94.80 -41.20 -10.03
C PRO A 7 94.30 -42.63 -10.22
N VAL A 8 95.04 -43.43 -10.99
CA VAL A 8 94.81 -44.88 -11.05
C VAL A 8 95.35 -45.50 -9.77
N LEU A 9 94.45 -46.11 -8.99
CA LEU A 9 94.75 -46.65 -7.68
C LEU A 9 95.38 -48.05 -7.79
N LYS A 10 96.18 -48.43 -6.79
CA LYS A 10 96.68 -49.80 -6.70
C LYS A 10 95.54 -50.72 -6.26
N THR A 11 95.56 -51.96 -6.74
CA THR A 11 94.57 -53.01 -6.40
C THR A 11 94.34 -53.17 -4.90
N LYS A 12 95.40 -53.05 -4.09
CA LYS A 12 95.32 -53.11 -2.62
C LYS A 12 94.54 -51.93 -2.02
N ASP A 13 94.77 -50.73 -2.55
CA ASP A 13 94.12 -49.51 -2.07
C ASP A 13 92.64 -49.51 -2.48
N ILE A 14 92.34 -49.98 -3.70
CA ILE A 14 90.96 -50.19 -4.18
C ILE A 14 90.18 -51.11 -3.24
N ALA A 15 90.74 -52.28 -2.89
CA ALA A 15 90.06 -53.23 -2.01
C ALA A 15 89.81 -52.64 -0.60
N ALA A 16 90.77 -51.90 -0.05
CA ALA A 16 90.62 -51.24 1.24
C ALA A 16 89.52 -50.17 1.21
N ILE A 17 89.50 -49.33 0.18
CA ILE A 17 88.50 -48.25 0.03
C ILE A 17 87.10 -48.84 -0.18
N LEU A 18 86.95 -49.86 -1.01
CA LEU A 18 85.66 -50.52 -1.26
C LEU A 18 85.09 -51.15 0.01
N SER A 19 85.94 -51.73 0.85
CA SER A 19 85.54 -52.26 2.15
C SER A 19 85.17 -51.13 3.12
N GLN A 20 85.87 -50.00 3.09
CA GLN A 20 85.60 -48.86 3.97
C GLN A 20 84.25 -48.20 3.65
N PHE A 21 83.90 -48.07 2.37
CA PHE A 21 82.62 -47.54 1.92
C PHE A 21 81.48 -48.57 1.93
N GLU A 22 81.74 -49.79 2.41
CA GLU A 22 80.78 -50.90 2.42
C GLU A 22 80.17 -51.21 1.03
N ILE A 23 80.89 -50.88 -0.05
CA ILE A 23 80.43 -51.09 -1.44
C ILE A 23 80.59 -52.57 -1.80
N ALA A 24 81.76 -53.15 -1.54
CA ALA A 24 82.04 -54.56 -1.82
C ALA A 24 83.24 -55.08 -1.02
N GLY A 25 83.13 -56.30 -0.49
CA GLY A 25 84.25 -57.01 0.13
C GLY A 25 85.01 -57.84 -0.91
N ILE A 26 86.16 -57.35 -1.39
CA ILE A 26 86.87 -57.93 -2.52
C ILE A 26 88.26 -58.42 -2.10
N SER A 27 88.67 -59.59 -2.63
CA SER A 27 90.05 -60.07 -2.54
C SER A 27 90.93 -59.49 -3.65
N HIS A 28 92.17 -59.14 -3.33
CA HIS A 28 93.15 -58.59 -4.30
C HIS A 28 93.26 -59.41 -5.60
N ASP A 29 93.20 -60.74 -5.48
CA ASP A 29 93.36 -61.67 -6.62
C ASP A 29 92.20 -61.57 -7.63
N GLN A 30 91.02 -61.10 -7.21
CA GLN A 30 89.85 -60.93 -8.08
C GLN A 30 90.00 -59.72 -9.02
N LEU A 31 90.81 -58.73 -8.67
CA LEU A 31 91.10 -57.57 -9.53
C LEU A 31 92.24 -57.84 -10.51
N GLU A 32 93.17 -58.75 -10.17
CA GLU A 32 94.23 -59.19 -11.08
C GLU A 32 93.69 -60.11 -12.19
N ARG A 33 92.66 -60.90 -11.89
CA ARG A 33 91.96 -61.77 -12.84
C ARG A 33 90.44 -61.62 -12.70
N PRO A 34 89.87 -60.53 -13.23
CA PRO A 34 88.44 -60.28 -13.10
C PRO A 34 87.64 -61.33 -13.87
N SER A 35 86.64 -61.93 -13.21
CA SER A 35 85.60 -62.71 -13.92
C SER A 35 84.45 -61.78 -14.34
N PRO A 36 83.73 -62.09 -15.43
CA PRO A 36 82.59 -61.29 -15.88
C PRO A 36 81.51 -61.13 -14.80
N GLU A 37 81.23 -62.19 -14.05
CA GLU A 37 80.23 -62.19 -12.97
C GLU A 37 80.66 -61.27 -11.83
N PHE A 38 81.94 -61.34 -11.45
CA PHE A 38 82.52 -60.48 -10.42
C PHE A 38 82.43 -59.00 -10.83
N VAL A 39 82.82 -58.66 -12.05
CA VAL A 39 82.79 -57.28 -12.55
C VAL A 39 81.36 -56.73 -12.63
N CYS A 40 80.40 -57.55 -13.09
CA CYS A 40 79.00 -57.16 -13.10
C CYS A 40 78.47 -56.93 -11.67
N SER A 41 78.78 -57.82 -10.73
CA SER A 41 78.39 -57.65 -9.33
C SER A 41 79.03 -56.40 -8.70
N LEU A 42 80.30 -56.13 -9.02
CA LEU A 42 81.03 -54.98 -8.50
C LEU A 42 80.42 -53.66 -8.99
N PHE A 43 80.17 -53.53 -10.29
CA PHE A 43 79.59 -52.31 -10.83
C PHE A 43 78.13 -52.14 -10.43
N ASP A 44 77.36 -53.22 -10.29
CA ASP A 44 76.00 -53.11 -9.75
C ASP A 44 76.01 -52.64 -8.28
N ALA A 45 76.99 -53.08 -7.48
CA ALA A 45 77.19 -52.59 -6.11
C ALA A 45 77.53 -51.09 -6.08
N PHE A 46 78.38 -50.61 -6.99
CA PHE A 46 78.63 -49.18 -7.14
C PHE A 46 77.36 -48.39 -7.47
N LEU A 47 76.56 -48.87 -8.41
CA LEU A 47 75.30 -48.20 -8.78
C LEU A 47 74.30 -48.18 -7.62
N LYS A 48 74.21 -49.27 -6.82
CA LYS A 48 73.39 -49.32 -5.61
C LYS A 48 73.86 -48.36 -4.53
N TYR A 49 75.18 -48.22 -4.37
CA TYR A 49 75.75 -47.27 -3.43
C TYR A 49 75.46 -45.80 -3.83
N LEU A 50 75.55 -45.50 -5.13
CA LEU A 50 75.27 -44.15 -5.65
C LEU A 50 73.77 -43.80 -5.63
N ASP A 51 72.90 -44.79 -5.78
CA ASP A 51 71.45 -44.65 -5.79
C ASP A 51 70.78 -45.76 -4.96
N PRO A 52 70.61 -45.55 -3.63
CA PRO A 52 70.03 -46.54 -2.73
C PRO A 52 68.55 -46.84 -2.98
N GLU A 53 67.81 -45.90 -3.59
CA GLU A 53 66.39 -46.06 -3.93
C GLU A 53 66.20 -46.71 -5.31
N ARG A 54 67.29 -47.06 -5.99
CA ARG A 54 67.24 -47.72 -7.30
C ARG A 54 66.42 -49.01 -7.22
N ASP A 55 65.38 -49.08 -8.05
CA ASP A 55 64.62 -50.31 -8.28
C ASP A 55 65.54 -51.49 -8.58
N ASP A 56 65.16 -52.67 -8.05
CA ASP A 56 65.85 -53.92 -8.36
C ASP A 56 66.00 -54.02 -9.89
N PRO A 57 67.23 -54.24 -10.43
CA PRO A 57 67.45 -54.44 -11.86
C PRO A 57 66.48 -55.44 -12.51
N GLY A 58 65.90 -56.39 -11.76
CA GLY A 58 64.84 -57.28 -12.24
C GLY A 58 63.51 -56.59 -12.59
N SER A 59 63.10 -55.57 -11.86
CA SER A 59 61.80 -54.88 -12.05
C SER A 59 61.76 -54.06 -13.34
N ALA A 60 62.77 -53.22 -13.57
CA ALA A 60 62.90 -52.44 -14.81
C ALA A 60 63.11 -53.32 -16.06
N SER A 61 63.60 -54.55 -15.88
CA SER A 61 63.79 -55.50 -16.96
C SER A 61 62.49 -56.15 -17.43
N PHE A 62 61.43 -56.17 -16.61
CA PHE A 62 60.16 -56.81 -16.97
C PHE A 62 59.47 -56.14 -18.16
N ALA A 63 59.39 -54.80 -18.16
CA ALA A 63 58.81 -54.04 -19.28
C ALA A 63 59.63 -54.15 -20.58
N ALA A 64 60.96 -54.29 -20.49
CA ALA A 64 61.83 -54.49 -21.65
C ALA A 64 61.70 -55.91 -22.23
N LEU A 65 61.43 -56.90 -21.37
CA LEU A 65 61.25 -58.30 -21.76
C LEU A 65 59.91 -58.54 -22.47
N GLU A 66 58.84 -57.81 -22.14
CA GLU A 66 57.53 -57.90 -22.80
C GLU A 66 57.55 -57.57 -24.31
N VAL A 67 58.54 -56.78 -24.76
CA VAL A 67 58.68 -56.34 -26.16
C VAL A 67 59.51 -57.32 -27.00
N LEU A 68 60.25 -58.24 -26.35
CA LEU A 68 61.16 -59.15 -27.03
C LEU A 68 60.48 -60.49 -27.38
N GLU A 69 60.81 -61.03 -28.55
CA GLU A 69 60.40 -62.39 -28.92
C GLU A 69 61.13 -63.41 -28.04
N ASN A 70 60.40 -64.32 -27.39
CA ASN A 70 60.91 -65.29 -26.41
C ASN A 70 61.58 -64.67 -25.16
N PRO A 71 60.82 -63.97 -24.30
CA PRO A 71 61.35 -63.23 -23.15
C PRO A 71 62.26 -64.06 -22.23
N GLU A 72 61.90 -65.33 -22.00
CA GLU A 72 62.63 -66.25 -21.11
C GLU A 72 64.12 -66.43 -21.45
N HIS A 73 64.48 -66.32 -22.74
CA HIS A 73 65.87 -66.47 -23.18
C HIS A 73 66.68 -65.17 -23.05
N HIS A 74 66.00 -64.04 -22.81
CA HIS A 74 66.62 -62.72 -22.79
C HIS A 74 66.77 -62.15 -21.38
N THR A 75 66.25 -62.82 -20.35
CA THR A 75 66.26 -62.36 -18.95
C THR A 75 67.64 -61.95 -18.46
N GLN A 76 68.67 -62.77 -18.69
CA GLN A 76 70.04 -62.45 -18.27
C GLN A 76 70.71 -61.38 -19.14
N SER A 77 70.50 -61.44 -20.46
CA SER A 77 71.08 -60.48 -21.40
C SER A 77 70.56 -59.07 -21.18
N VAL A 78 69.26 -58.91 -20.89
CA VAL A 78 68.64 -57.61 -20.60
C VAL A 78 69.22 -57.00 -19.33
N LEU A 79 69.45 -57.79 -18.28
CA LEU A 79 70.08 -57.31 -17.05
C LEU A 79 71.49 -56.75 -17.29
N VAL A 80 72.32 -57.47 -18.05
CA VAL A 80 73.70 -57.06 -18.37
C VAL A 80 73.73 -55.82 -19.28
N VAL A 81 72.84 -55.75 -20.28
CA VAL A 81 72.72 -54.58 -21.16
C VAL A 81 72.23 -53.36 -20.38
N ASN A 82 71.26 -53.52 -19.50
CA ASN A 82 70.77 -52.44 -18.63
C ASN A 82 71.88 -51.94 -17.70
N LEU A 83 72.66 -52.84 -17.12
CA LEU A 83 73.83 -52.50 -16.31
C LEU A 83 74.85 -51.70 -17.12
N TYR A 84 75.18 -52.15 -18.33
CA TYR A 84 76.08 -51.44 -19.24
C TYR A 84 75.58 -50.01 -19.55
N CYS A 85 74.32 -49.85 -19.94
CA CYS A 85 73.76 -48.56 -20.30
C CYS A 85 73.81 -47.58 -19.12
N LYS A 86 73.41 -48.03 -17.93
CA LYS A 86 73.44 -47.20 -16.71
C LYS A 86 74.88 -46.82 -16.33
N LEU A 87 75.78 -47.79 -16.32
CA LEU A 87 77.17 -47.57 -15.95
C LEU A 87 77.88 -46.65 -16.95
N LYS A 88 77.64 -46.81 -18.25
CA LYS A 88 78.18 -45.94 -19.29
C LYS A 88 77.72 -44.50 -19.11
N ASP A 89 76.44 -44.28 -18.81
CA ASP A 89 75.91 -42.94 -18.52
C ASP A 89 76.62 -42.34 -17.29
N VAL A 90 76.68 -43.08 -16.18
CA VAL A 90 77.39 -42.63 -14.96
C VAL A 90 78.85 -42.30 -15.24
N LEU A 91 79.60 -43.21 -15.86
CA LEU A 91 81.02 -43.03 -16.19
C LEU A 91 81.25 -41.80 -17.08
N SER A 92 80.40 -41.59 -18.09
CA SER A 92 80.49 -40.41 -18.97
C SER A 92 80.25 -39.10 -18.22
N ARG A 93 79.31 -39.08 -17.26
CA ARG A 93 79.00 -37.88 -16.45
C ARG A 93 80.10 -37.52 -15.47
N ILE A 94 80.84 -38.51 -14.97
CA ILE A 94 82.01 -38.28 -14.11
C ILE A 94 83.30 -38.02 -14.91
N GLY A 95 83.22 -37.99 -16.25
CA GLY A 95 84.36 -37.70 -17.14
C GLY A 95 85.29 -38.89 -17.38
N VAL A 96 84.81 -40.11 -17.17
CA VAL A 96 85.54 -41.36 -17.46
C VAL A 96 85.01 -41.96 -18.76
N ASP A 97 85.65 -41.60 -19.87
CA ASP A 97 85.28 -42.08 -21.20
C ASP A 97 85.95 -43.41 -21.56
N GLY A 98 85.44 -44.06 -22.62
CA GLY A 98 86.03 -45.27 -23.20
C GLY A 98 85.48 -46.59 -22.68
N PHE A 99 84.41 -46.56 -21.87
CA PHE A 99 83.73 -47.77 -21.41
C PHE A 99 82.94 -48.45 -22.53
N LEU A 100 83.28 -49.70 -22.83
CA LEU A 100 82.66 -50.53 -23.86
C LEU A 100 81.96 -51.74 -23.24
N PHE A 101 81.04 -52.34 -24.00
CA PHE A 101 80.32 -53.54 -23.55
C PHE A 101 81.26 -54.72 -23.25
N ASN A 102 82.37 -54.81 -23.99
CA ASN A 102 83.41 -55.81 -23.77
C ASN A 102 84.05 -55.70 -22.38
N ASP A 103 84.09 -54.52 -21.78
CA ASP A 103 84.70 -54.34 -20.45
C ASP A 103 83.85 -54.98 -19.33
N LEU A 104 82.60 -55.38 -19.63
CA LEU A 104 81.75 -56.19 -18.75
C LEU A 104 81.81 -57.69 -19.05
N VAL A 105 81.77 -58.05 -20.35
CA VAL A 105 81.68 -59.46 -20.77
C VAL A 105 83.04 -60.15 -20.81
N ILE A 106 84.10 -59.41 -21.12
CA ILE A 106 85.49 -59.89 -21.22
C ILE A 106 86.38 -58.87 -20.49
N PRO A 107 86.32 -58.84 -19.15
CA PRO A 107 87.01 -57.80 -18.38
C PRO A 107 88.53 -57.96 -18.45
N GLU A 108 89.23 -56.86 -18.75
CA GLU A 108 90.68 -56.76 -18.69
C GLU A 108 91.09 -56.09 -17.37
N SER A 109 92.00 -56.70 -16.61
CA SER A 109 92.42 -56.21 -15.29
C SER A 109 92.79 -54.72 -15.27
N ASN A 110 93.63 -54.27 -16.22
CA ASN A 110 94.06 -52.86 -16.29
C ASN A 110 92.89 -51.89 -16.51
N LYS A 111 91.91 -52.27 -17.36
CA LYS A 111 90.75 -51.43 -17.65
C LYS A 111 89.76 -51.44 -16.49
N THR A 112 89.50 -52.60 -15.90
CA THR A 112 88.64 -52.71 -14.71
C THR A 112 89.19 -51.85 -13.57
N VAL A 113 90.50 -51.92 -13.31
CA VAL A 113 91.17 -51.07 -12.31
C VAL A 113 91.03 -49.58 -12.63
N TYR A 114 91.16 -49.18 -13.90
CA TYR A 114 90.97 -47.80 -14.34
C TYR A 114 89.54 -47.29 -14.08
N PHE A 115 88.51 -48.02 -14.52
CA PHE A 115 87.12 -47.62 -14.33
C PHE A 115 86.71 -47.60 -12.85
N VAL A 116 87.14 -48.60 -12.08
CA VAL A 116 86.91 -48.65 -10.63
C VAL A 116 87.61 -47.49 -9.91
N SER A 117 88.82 -47.12 -10.31
CA SER A 117 89.52 -45.95 -9.76
C SER A 117 88.77 -44.65 -10.02
N GLY A 118 88.19 -44.50 -11.21
CA GLY A 118 87.37 -43.35 -11.56
C GLY A 118 86.09 -43.26 -10.72
N LEU A 119 85.40 -44.39 -10.53
CA LEU A 119 84.22 -44.46 -9.66
C LEU A 119 84.55 -44.18 -8.19
N ILE A 120 85.66 -44.74 -7.68
CA ILE A 120 86.12 -44.46 -6.31
C ILE A 120 86.43 -42.99 -6.12
N ASN A 121 87.13 -42.36 -7.07
CA ASN A 121 87.42 -40.93 -7.02
C ASN A 121 86.13 -40.10 -6.94
N PHE A 122 85.10 -40.47 -7.71
CA PHE A 122 83.79 -39.84 -7.62
C PHE A 122 83.11 -40.07 -6.27
N CYS A 123 83.14 -41.28 -5.72
CA CYS A 123 82.57 -41.59 -4.41
C CYS A 123 83.24 -40.75 -3.30
N LEU A 124 84.57 -40.66 -3.31
CA LEU A 124 85.33 -39.82 -2.38
C LEU A 124 84.94 -38.35 -2.48
N TYR A 125 84.81 -37.83 -3.71
CA TYR A 125 84.36 -36.45 -3.93
C TYR A 125 82.93 -36.22 -3.43
N ARG A 126 82.01 -37.15 -3.72
CA ARG A 126 80.61 -37.08 -3.27
C ARG A 126 80.53 -37.01 -1.75
N GLU A 127 81.27 -37.86 -1.04
CA GLU A 127 81.27 -37.92 0.42
C GLU A 127 81.83 -36.64 1.06
N ASP A 128 82.90 -36.06 0.50
CA ASP A 128 83.40 -34.74 0.92
C ASP A 128 82.32 -33.65 0.76
N LYS A 129 81.56 -33.66 -0.34
CA LYS A 129 80.48 -32.70 -0.57
C LYS A 129 79.25 -32.93 0.29
N ILE A 130 78.86 -34.19 0.53
CA ILE A 130 77.77 -34.53 1.43
C ILE A 130 78.10 -34.03 2.84
N GLY A 131 79.32 -34.27 3.35
CA GLY A 131 79.72 -33.76 4.66
C GLY A 131 79.62 -32.24 4.82
N LEU A 132 79.75 -31.47 3.74
CA LEU A 132 79.52 -30.01 3.74
C LEU A 132 78.04 -29.62 3.77
N ILE A 133 77.17 -30.44 3.18
CA ILE A 133 75.73 -30.17 3.01
C ILE A 133 74.92 -30.73 4.19
N ASP A 134 75.35 -31.84 4.79
CA ASP A 134 74.74 -32.51 5.94
C ASP A 134 74.31 -31.56 7.08
N PRO A 135 75.12 -30.59 7.53
CA PRO A 135 74.67 -29.68 8.59
C PRO A 135 73.49 -28.79 8.17
N VAL A 136 73.36 -28.46 6.88
CA VAL A 136 72.24 -27.66 6.35
C VAL A 136 70.96 -28.49 6.26
N ILE A 137 71.07 -29.74 5.81
CA ILE A 137 69.93 -30.66 5.73
C ILE A 137 69.46 -31.05 7.14
N ASN A 138 70.37 -31.46 8.02
CA ASN A 138 69.97 -32.06 9.29
C ASN A 138 69.54 -31.04 10.36
N ASN A 139 70.07 -29.81 10.38
CA ASN A 139 69.65 -28.83 11.40
C ASN A 139 68.34 -28.11 11.05
N ASP A 140 68.14 -27.69 9.80
CA ASP A 140 67.02 -26.81 9.46
C ASP A 140 65.84 -27.57 8.83
N TYR A 141 66.12 -28.60 8.03
CA TYR A 141 65.07 -29.27 7.26
C TYR A 141 64.28 -30.28 8.09
N ALA A 142 64.95 -31.14 8.86
CA ALA A 142 64.29 -32.18 9.66
C ALA A 142 63.32 -31.57 10.70
N ALA A 143 63.78 -30.56 11.46
CA ALA A 143 62.94 -29.86 12.44
C ALA A 143 61.80 -29.06 11.79
N SER A 144 61.99 -28.57 10.56
CA SER A 144 60.94 -27.90 9.80
C SER A 144 59.90 -28.89 9.28
N LEU A 145 60.34 -30.06 8.83
CA LEU A 145 59.48 -31.13 8.33
C LEU A 145 58.59 -31.69 9.46
N GLU A 146 59.15 -31.97 10.63
CA GLU A 146 58.38 -32.40 11.81
C GLU A 146 57.32 -31.37 12.21
N LYS A 147 57.66 -30.08 12.20
CA LYS A 147 56.70 -28.99 12.46
C LYS A 147 55.58 -28.93 11.42
N LEU A 148 55.92 -29.15 10.14
CA LEU A 148 54.94 -29.19 9.05
C LEU A 148 54.00 -30.39 9.19
N GLU A 149 54.53 -31.56 9.52
CA GLU A 149 53.75 -32.78 9.75
C GLU A 149 52.81 -32.64 10.95
N MET A 150 53.29 -32.06 12.07
CA MET A 150 52.43 -31.75 13.22
C MET A 150 51.27 -30.80 12.84
N LYS A 151 51.55 -29.71 12.12
CA LYS A 151 50.52 -28.79 11.65
C LYS A 151 49.52 -29.47 10.72
N LEU A 152 50.00 -30.36 9.85
CA LEU A 152 49.14 -31.12 8.95
C LEU A 152 48.23 -32.08 9.71
N ALA A 153 48.75 -32.75 10.75
CA ALA A 153 47.96 -33.60 11.63
C ALA A 153 46.89 -32.80 12.41
N GLU A 154 47.26 -31.64 12.96
CA GLU A 154 46.35 -30.72 13.64
C GLU A 154 45.21 -30.28 12.71
N LYS A 155 45.53 -29.83 11.49
CA LYS A 155 44.53 -29.42 10.51
C LYS A 155 43.64 -30.55 10.01
N LYS A 156 44.17 -31.78 9.91
CA LYS A 156 43.35 -32.96 9.62
C LYS A 156 42.35 -33.24 10.74
N ASN A 157 42.75 -33.11 12.00
CA ASN A 157 41.85 -33.31 13.13
C ASN A 157 40.76 -32.23 13.17
N GLU A 158 41.09 -30.95 13.00
CA GLU A 158 40.09 -29.87 12.89
C GLU A 158 39.07 -30.15 11.77
N LEU A 159 39.53 -30.63 10.61
CA LEU A 159 38.65 -30.96 9.49
C LEU A 159 37.70 -32.13 9.83
N LEU A 160 38.19 -33.16 10.51
CA LEU A 160 37.37 -34.28 10.96
C LEU A 160 36.31 -33.85 11.99
N GLU A 161 36.64 -32.93 12.90
CA GLU A 161 35.68 -32.38 13.86
C GLU A 161 34.57 -31.59 13.15
N ILE A 162 34.93 -30.72 12.20
CA ILE A 162 33.95 -29.94 11.41
C ILE A 162 33.06 -30.87 10.58
N GLU A 163 33.62 -31.89 9.94
CA GLU A 163 32.84 -32.87 9.18
C GLU A 163 31.91 -33.69 10.08
N GLY A 164 32.36 -34.05 11.28
CA GLY A 164 31.54 -34.71 12.30
C GLY A 164 30.37 -33.85 12.75
N ALA A 165 30.61 -32.57 13.07
CA ALA A 165 29.57 -31.62 13.42
C ALA A 165 28.55 -31.43 12.28
N ARG A 166 29.03 -31.27 11.04
CA ARG A 166 28.15 -31.14 9.86
C ARG A 166 27.25 -32.36 9.68
N LYS A 167 27.80 -33.57 9.82
CA LYS A 167 27.00 -34.82 9.72
C LYS A 167 25.99 -34.95 10.86
N ALA A 168 26.30 -34.45 12.06
CA ALA A 168 25.37 -34.44 13.17
C ALA A 168 24.21 -33.44 12.95
N GLU A 169 24.47 -32.31 12.28
CA GLU A 169 23.46 -31.29 11.95
C GLU A 169 22.62 -31.63 10.72
N GLU A 170 23.18 -32.39 9.76
CA GLU A 170 22.52 -32.82 8.51
C GLU A 170 21.09 -33.38 8.68
N PRO A 171 20.78 -34.29 9.63
CA PRO A 171 19.41 -34.75 9.82
C PRO A 171 18.46 -33.65 10.28
N MET A 172 18.92 -32.72 11.12
CA MET A 172 18.11 -31.59 11.57
C MET A 172 17.82 -30.63 10.42
N VAL A 173 18.82 -30.35 9.58
CA VAL A 173 18.64 -29.54 8.36
C VAL A 173 17.65 -30.19 7.40
N ASN A 174 17.80 -31.50 7.14
CA ASN A 174 16.92 -32.24 6.24
C ASN A 174 15.45 -32.31 6.75
N GLN A 175 15.24 -32.26 8.06
CA GLN A 175 13.89 -32.18 8.65
C GLN A 175 13.31 -30.76 8.57
N LEU A 176 14.11 -29.73 8.85
CA LEU A 176 13.66 -28.34 8.87
C LEU A 176 13.45 -27.75 7.46
N GLU A 177 14.20 -28.20 6.46
CA GLU A 177 14.10 -27.70 5.09
C GLU A 177 12.69 -27.83 4.46
N PRO A 178 12.02 -29.01 4.51
CA PRO A 178 10.65 -29.13 4.01
C PRO A 178 9.66 -28.30 4.83
N GLU A 179 9.82 -28.19 6.15
CA GLU A 179 8.97 -27.35 7.01
C GLU A 179 9.08 -25.87 6.62
N VAL A 180 10.30 -25.37 6.45
CA VAL A 180 10.56 -23.99 5.99
C VAL A 180 9.96 -23.76 4.61
N LYS A 181 10.07 -24.73 3.70
CA LYS A 181 9.50 -24.64 2.35
C LYS A 181 7.97 -24.57 2.40
N GLU A 182 7.35 -25.37 3.25
CA GLU A 182 5.90 -25.40 3.42
C GLU A 182 5.37 -24.14 4.11
N LEU A 183 6.07 -23.62 5.13
CA LEU A 183 5.76 -22.33 5.74
C LEU A 183 5.83 -21.20 4.71
N LYS A 184 6.88 -21.14 3.89
CA LYS A 184 7.01 -20.15 2.81
C LYS A 184 5.83 -20.21 1.83
N ARG A 185 5.42 -21.42 1.43
CA ARG A 185 4.26 -21.63 0.56
C ARG A 185 2.97 -21.12 1.21
N THR A 186 2.79 -21.42 2.49
CA THR A 186 1.62 -21.01 3.27
C THR A 186 1.54 -19.48 3.39
N VAL A 187 2.67 -18.82 3.67
CA VAL A 187 2.75 -17.35 3.73
C VAL A 187 2.37 -16.72 2.38
N LEU A 188 2.87 -17.25 1.27
CA LEU A 188 2.50 -16.75 -0.07
C LEU A 188 1.00 -16.87 -0.33
N ASN A 189 0.40 -18.04 -0.06
CA ASN A 189 -1.04 -18.27 -0.23
C ASN A 189 -1.88 -17.34 0.67
N LEU A 190 -1.50 -17.17 1.94
CA LEU A 190 -2.18 -16.26 2.85
C LEU A 190 -2.08 -14.80 2.39
N ASN A 191 -0.95 -14.38 1.82
CA ASN A 191 -0.79 -13.04 1.26
C ASN A 191 -1.69 -12.81 0.03
N GLU A 192 -1.82 -13.81 -0.85
CA GLU A 192 -2.74 -13.76 -2.00
C GLU A 192 -4.21 -13.70 -1.54
N GLN A 193 -4.59 -14.51 -0.55
CA GLN A 193 -5.91 -14.45 0.07
C GLN A 193 -6.17 -13.10 0.73
N GLN A 194 -5.19 -12.54 1.44
CA GLN A 194 -5.31 -11.22 2.04
C GLN A 194 -5.48 -10.12 0.96
N ALA A 195 -4.74 -10.19 -0.14
CA ALA A 195 -4.84 -9.23 -1.24
C ALA A 195 -6.22 -9.28 -1.91
N SER A 196 -6.72 -10.49 -2.21
CA SER A 196 -8.06 -10.68 -2.78
C SER A 196 -9.16 -10.22 -1.84
N LEU A 197 -9.08 -10.52 -0.54
CA LEU A 197 -10.04 -10.08 0.46
C LEU A 197 -10.04 -8.55 0.63
N LYS A 198 -8.86 -7.91 0.57
CA LYS A 198 -8.77 -6.44 0.56
C LYS A 198 -9.43 -5.84 -0.68
N ALA A 199 -9.27 -6.47 -1.84
CA ALA A 199 -9.92 -6.02 -3.07
C ALA A 199 -11.45 -6.17 -3.00
N THR A 200 -11.95 -7.30 -2.50
CA THR A 200 -13.40 -7.52 -2.33
C THR A 200 -13.99 -6.57 -1.31
N HIS A 201 -13.30 -6.33 -0.19
CA HIS A 201 -13.72 -5.35 0.82
C HIS A 201 -13.79 -3.93 0.25
N ARG A 202 -12.82 -3.51 -0.58
CA ARG A 202 -12.87 -2.20 -1.26
C ARG A 202 -14.08 -2.09 -2.18
N ASN A 203 -14.33 -3.12 -3.00
CA ASN A 203 -15.48 -3.14 -3.90
C ASN A 203 -16.82 -3.09 -3.13
N LEU A 204 -16.96 -3.88 -2.07
CA LEU A 204 -18.16 -3.84 -1.21
C LEU A 204 -18.35 -2.46 -0.57
N ARG A 205 -17.27 -1.80 -0.15
CA ARG A 205 -17.34 -0.45 0.42
C ARG A 205 -17.75 0.60 -0.62
N GLU A 206 -17.30 0.48 -1.86
CA GLU A 206 -17.75 1.34 -2.97
C GLU A 206 -19.23 1.12 -3.27
N LYS A 207 -19.67 -0.13 -3.36
CA LYS A 207 -21.11 -0.46 -3.53
C LYS A 207 -21.96 0.07 -2.39
N LEU A 208 -21.48 -0.03 -1.15
CA LEU A 208 -22.18 0.52 0.01
C LEU A 208 -22.38 2.04 -0.15
N LYS A 209 -21.33 2.78 -0.51
CA LYS A 209 -21.43 4.22 -0.79
C LYS A 209 -22.41 4.54 -1.92
N GLU A 210 -22.35 3.79 -3.01
CA GLU A 210 -23.27 3.97 -4.15
C GLU A 210 -24.73 3.75 -3.75
N ILE A 211 -24.99 2.73 -2.91
CA ILE A 211 -26.33 2.47 -2.36
C ILE A 211 -26.75 3.59 -1.41
N ASP A 212 -25.88 4.06 -0.51
CA ASP A 212 -26.18 5.18 0.40
C ASP A 212 -26.49 6.48 -0.37
N GLU A 213 -25.76 6.77 -1.46
CA GLU A 213 -26.03 7.90 -2.35
C GLU A 213 -27.39 7.76 -3.04
N LYS A 214 -27.73 6.55 -3.52
CA LYS A 214 -29.05 6.26 -4.10
C LYS A 214 -30.18 6.42 -3.07
N ILE A 215 -29.99 5.95 -1.84
CA ILE A 215 -30.94 6.12 -0.75
C ILE A 215 -31.15 7.61 -0.47
N SER A 216 -30.06 8.37 -0.29
CA SER A 216 -30.12 9.81 -0.03
C SER A 216 -30.85 10.57 -1.14
N SER A 217 -30.57 10.22 -2.41
CA SER A 217 -31.29 10.77 -3.57
C SER A 217 -32.77 10.41 -3.56
N ALA A 218 -33.12 9.16 -3.23
CA ALA A 218 -34.51 8.72 -3.16
C ALA A 218 -35.27 9.40 -2.02
N GLU A 219 -34.65 9.56 -0.85
CA GLU A 219 -35.21 10.32 0.28
C GLU A 219 -35.44 11.79 -0.08
N PHE A 220 -34.49 12.41 -0.78
CA PHE A 220 -34.65 13.78 -1.27
C PHE A 220 -35.82 13.91 -2.25
N GLN A 221 -35.94 12.99 -3.21
CA GLN A 221 -37.07 12.96 -4.14
C GLN A 221 -38.40 12.72 -3.43
N LEU A 222 -38.43 11.81 -2.45
CA LEU A 222 -39.61 11.55 -1.63
C LEU A 222 -40.05 12.81 -0.88
N ALA A 223 -39.11 13.52 -0.23
CA ALA A 223 -39.39 14.77 0.47
C ALA A 223 -39.92 15.85 -0.48
N LYS A 224 -39.33 15.97 -1.67
CA LYS A 224 -39.80 16.89 -2.72
C LYS A 224 -41.23 16.57 -3.14
N HIS A 225 -41.53 15.31 -3.44
CA HIS A 225 -42.87 14.89 -3.83
C HIS A 225 -43.89 15.02 -2.68
N ALA A 226 -43.47 14.79 -1.44
CA ALA A 226 -44.32 15.02 -0.26
C ALA A 226 -44.69 16.50 -0.12
N GLN A 227 -43.73 17.41 -0.35
CA GLN A 227 -43.95 18.86 -0.36
C GLN A 227 -44.90 19.26 -1.49
N GLU A 228 -44.66 18.80 -2.72
CA GLU A 228 -45.55 19.04 -3.87
C GLU A 228 -46.97 18.52 -3.61
N ASN A 229 -47.11 17.33 -3.01
CA ASN A 229 -48.40 16.75 -2.65
C ASN A 229 -49.12 17.61 -1.59
N SER A 230 -48.39 18.12 -0.58
CA SER A 230 -48.93 19.06 0.41
C SER A 230 -49.44 20.36 -0.23
N GLU A 231 -48.66 20.95 -1.15
CA GLU A 231 -49.05 22.14 -1.90
C GLU A 231 -50.28 21.89 -2.77
N LEU A 232 -50.32 20.77 -3.49
CA LEU A 232 -51.49 20.39 -4.28
C LEU A 232 -52.72 20.17 -3.40
N ARG A 233 -52.56 19.48 -2.25
CA ARG A 233 -53.64 19.30 -1.26
C ARG A 233 -54.16 20.62 -0.70
N SER A 234 -53.32 21.64 -0.54
CA SER A 234 -53.77 22.98 -0.14
C SER A 234 -54.56 23.71 -1.23
N LYS A 235 -54.28 23.41 -2.51
CA LYS A 235 -55.01 23.97 -3.66
C LYS A 235 -56.33 23.24 -3.92
N ILE A 236 -56.48 22.02 -3.43
CA ILE A 236 -57.73 21.27 -3.51
C ILE A 236 -58.73 21.87 -2.50
N VAL A 237 -59.92 22.20 -2.99
CA VAL A 237 -61.05 22.60 -2.16
C VAL A 237 -61.43 21.43 -1.24
N GLN A 238 -61.12 21.54 0.06
CA GLN A 238 -61.28 20.43 1.01
C GLN A 238 -62.74 20.03 1.29
N SER A 239 -63.70 20.92 1.04
CA SER A 239 -65.11 20.59 1.16
C SER A 239 -65.93 21.45 0.17
N PRO A 240 -66.12 20.96 -1.06
CA PRO A 240 -66.94 21.60 -2.06
C PRO A 240 -68.38 21.81 -1.56
N GLU A 241 -68.89 20.82 -0.82
CA GLU A 241 -70.23 20.84 -0.23
C GLU A 241 -70.41 21.97 0.79
N LYS A 242 -69.44 22.22 1.68
CA LYS A 242 -69.51 23.32 2.64
C LYS A 242 -69.48 24.68 1.94
N LEU A 243 -68.61 24.85 0.93
CA LEU A 243 -68.57 26.09 0.14
C LEU A 243 -69.87 26.30 -0.65
N GLN A 244 -70.43 25.24 -1.23
CA GLN A 244 -71.70 25.29 -1.94
C GLN A 244 -72.85 25.63 -1.00
N LYS A 245 -72.85 25.08 0.23
CA LYS A 245 -73.82 25.42 1.28
C LYS A 245 -73.70 26.88 1.70
N THR A 246 -72.50 27.38 1.99
CA THR A 246 -72.29 28.80 2.35
C THR A 246 -72.67 29.74 1.19
N LEU A 247 -72.42 29.33 -0.05
CA LEU A 247 -72.84 30.08 -1.23
C LEU A 247 -74.37 30.16 -1.31
N GLU A 248 -75.06 29.05 -1.08
CA GLU A 248 -76.53 28.98 -1.11
C GLU A 248 -77.16 29.73 0.06
N GLU A 249 -76.58 29.67 1.27
CA GLU A 249 -76.94 30.50 2.43
C GLU A 249 -76.74 31.99 2.15
N LYS A 250 -75.63 32.40 1.52
CA LYS A 250 -75.45 33.81 1.14
C LYS A 250 -76.44 34.26 0.06
N LYS A 251 -76.85 33.37 -0.85
CA LYS A 251 -77.93 33.67 -1.80
C LYS A 251 -79.26 33.84 -1.08
N SER A 252 -79.61 32.97 -0.13
CA SER A 252 -80.87 33.09 0.62
C SER A 252 -80.91 34.40 1.42
N VAL A 253 -79.84 34.75 2.13
CA VAL A 253 -79.70 36.04 2.85
C VAL A 253 -79.85 37.22 1.89
N ARG A 254 -79.29 37.14 0.68
CA ARG A 254 -79.44 38.20 -0.34
C ARG A 254 -80.90 38.36 -0.81
N VAL A 255 -81.62 37.25 -0.96
CA VAL A 255 -83.05 37.26 -1.33
C VAL A 255 -83.90 37.86 -0.21
N GLU A 256 -83.65 37.49 1.04
CA GLU A 256 -84.31 38.07 2.21
C GLU A 256 -84.07 39.57 2.33
N MET A 257 -82.81 40.01 2.18
CA MET A 257 -82.46 41.44 2.22
C MET A 257 -83.19 42.25 1.13
N LYS A 258 -83.29 41.73 -0.10
CA LYS A 258 -84.09 42.35 -1.17
C LYS A 258 -85.59 42.41 -0.84
N SER A 259 -86.13 41.41 -0.15
CA SER A 259 -87.53 41.41 0.29
C SER A 259 -87.78 42.48 1.36
N CYS A 260 -86.87 42.60 2.33
CA CYS A 260 -86.90 43.67 3.34
C CYS A 260 -86.73 45.06 2.73
N GLU A 261 -85.86 45.21 1.74
CA GLU A 261 -85.73 46.47 0.99
C GLU A 261 -87.05 46.85 0.31
N ASN A 262 -87.70 45.90 -0.37
CA ASN A 262 -89.00 46.12 -1.02
C ASN A 262 -90.10 46.50 -0.02
N SER A 263 -90.16 45.86 1.15
CA SER A 263 -91.15 46.20 2.18
C SER A 263 -90.89 47.57 2.81
N ALA A 264 -89.63 47.95 2.99
CA ALA A 264 -89.23 49.30 3.39
C ALA A 264 -89.65 50.36 2.35
N ILE A 265 -89.50 50.07 1.05
CA ILE A 265 -89.96 50.96 -0.02
C ILE A 265 -91.49 51.13 0.02
N GLN A 266 -92.25 50.03 0.18
CA GLN A 266 -93.71 50.10 0.25
C GLN A 266 -94.21 50.89 1.47
N THR A 267 -93.59 50.69 2.64
CA THR A 267 -93.93 51.44 3.85
C THR A 267 -93.59 52.92 3.72
N PHE A 268 -92.47 53.26 3.09
CA PHE A 268 -92.11 54.64 2.77
C PHE A 268 -93.13 55.30 1.83
N GLN A 269 -93.58 54.61 0.79
CA GLN A 269 -94.63 55.10 -0.11
C GLN A 269 -95.96 55.33 0.62
N ARG A 270 -96.33 54.44 1.56
CA ARG A 270 -97.53 54.59 2.40
C ARG A 270 -97.45 55.85 3.26
N TRP A 271 -96.32 56.05 3.95
CA TRP A 271 -96.07 57.27 4.73
C TRP A 271 -96.15 58.53 3.89
N ARG A 272 -95.61 58.50 2.66
CA ARG A 272 -95.68 59.61 1.71
C ARG A 272 -97.13 59.95 1.33
N ALA A 273 -97.97 58.95 1.11
CA ALA A 273 -99.39 59.15 0.84
C ALA A 273 -100.12 59.79 2.04
N THR A 274 -99.84 59.31 3.26
CA THR A 274 -100.40 59.87 4.50
C THR A 274 -99.97 61.32 4.71
N MET A 275 -98.69 61.65 4.47
CA MET A 275 -98.18 63.02 4.55
C MET A 275 -98.91 63.97 3.59
N ASN A 276 -99.20 63.51 2.35
CA ASN A 276 -99.96 64.29 1.38
C ASN A 276 -101.41 64.56 1.83
N LEU A 277 -102.06 63.59 2.48
CA LEU A 277 -103.39 63.77 3.09
C LEU A 277 -103.35 64.83 4.20
N TYR A 278 -102.36 64.77 5.10
CA TYR A 278 -102.18 65.79 6.14
C TYR A 278 -101.96 67.18 5.55
N LYS A 279 -101.18 67.28 4.46
CA LYS A 279 -100.95 68.55 3.74
C LYS A 279 -102.24 69.11 3.15
N GLN A 280 -103.13 68.28 2.61
CA GLN A 280 -104.46 68.70 2.15
C GLN A 280 -105.36 69.13 3.31
N ALA A 281 -105.35 68.42 4.43
CA ALA A 281 -106.13 68.78 5.62
C ALA A 281 -105.70 70.14 6.18
N CYS A 282 -104.39 70.40 6.29
CA CYS A 282 -103.86 71.70 6.71
C CYS A 282 -104.30 72.83 5.78
N LYS A 283 -104.28 72.61 4.45
CA LYS A 283 -104.81 73.58 3.48
C LYS A 283 -106.30 73.87 3.70
N LYS A 284 -107.12 72.86 3.99
CA LYS A 284 -108.55 73.05 4.29
C LYS A 284 -108.76 73.80 5.60
N LEU A 285 -107.96 73.50 6.63
CA LEU A 285 -108.03 74.17 7.92
C LEU A 285 -107.66 75.66 7.80
N SER A 286 -106.62 75.99 7.03
CA SER A 286 -106.25 77.38 6.72
C SER A 286 -107.41 78.15 6.09
N LYS A 287 -108.10 77.56 5.09
CA LYS A 287 -109.27 78.19 4.47
C LYS A 287 -110.41 78.44 5.45
N SER A 288 -110.66 77.50 6.37
CA SER A 288 -111.67 77.66 7.44
C SER A 288 -111.30 78.79 8.40
N LEU A 289 -110.02 78.90 8.74
CA LEU A 289 -109.49 79.97 9.59
C LEU A 289 -109.65 81.36 8.97
N ASP A 290 -109.43 81.49 7.66
CA ASP A 290 -109.66 82.75 6.94
C ASP A 290 -111.16 83.11 6.89
N LEU A 291 -112.04 82.10 6.75
CA LEU A 291 -113.49 82.29 6.80
C LEU A 291 -113.96 82.77 8.18
N MET A 292 -113.42 82.18 9.26
CA MET A 292 -113.68 82.61 10.63
C MET A 292 -113.24 84.05 10.88
N ARG A 293 -112.10 84.48 10.32
CA ARG A 293 -111.61 85.86 10.44
C ARG A 293 -112.56 86.86 9.78
N SER A 294 -113.10 86.51 8.61
CA SER A 294 -114.11 87.35 7.92
C SER A 294 -115.41 87.47 8.71
N ILE A 295 -115.86 86.39 9.38
CA ILE A 295 -117.05 86.44 10.27
C ILE A 295 -116.77 87.34 11.48
N GLN A 296 -115.58 87.28 12.06
CA GLN A 296 -115.19 88.13 13.19
C GLN A 296 -115.25 89.63 12.82
N GLU A 297 -114.75 90.00 11.65
CA GLU A 297 -114.81 91.38 11.13
C GLU A 297 -116.26 91.85 10.93
N GLN A 298 -117.15 90.98 10.45
CA GLN A 298 -118.58 91.29 10.33
C GLN A 298 -119.25 91.50 11.70
N VAL A 299 -118.88 90.73 12.72
CA VAL A 299 -119.41 90.88 14.09
C VAL A 299 -118.97 92.21 14.73
N GLU A 300 -117.74 92.66 14.48
CA GLU A 300 -117.27 93.96 14.97
C GLU A 300 -117.99 95.15 14.30
N SER A 301 -118.27 95.05 13.01
CA SER A 301 -119.10 96.01 12.27
C SER A 301 -120.51 96.11 12.87
N ILE A 302 -121.15 94.97 13.16
CA ILE A 302 -122.49 94.93 13.78
C ILE A 302 -122.48 95.61 15.16
N LYS A 303 -121.47 95.33 16.00
CA LYS A 303 -121.31 95.97 17.31
C LYS A 303 -121.16 97.49 17.21
N HIS A 304 -120.51 98.00 16.17
CA HIS A 304 -120.37 99.45 15.94
C HIS A 304 -121.71 100.10 15.59
N VAL A 305 -122.51 99.46 14.73
CA VAL A 305 -123.87 99.93 14.36
C VAL A 305 -124.82 99.91 15.55
N GLU A 306 -124.78 98.87 16.40
CA GLU A 306 -125.60 98.81 17.62
C GLU A 306 -125.28 99.95 18.60
N LYS A 307 -124.00 100.31 18.72
CA LYS A 307 -123.55 101.39 19.60
C LYS A 307 -124.10 102.75 19.11
N GLN A 308 -124.06 103.00 17.81
CA GLN A 308 -124.65 104.20 17.19
C GLN A 308 -126.18 104.27 17.37
N ARG A 309 -126.87 103.12 17.26
CA ARG A 309 -128.32 103.04 17.48
C ARG A 309 -128.71 103.46 18.91
N LYS A 310 -127.97 103.01 19.92
CA LYS A 310 -128.21 103.39 21.32
C LYS A 310 -128.02 104.88 21.56
N THR A 311 -127.02 105.52 20.94
CA THR A 311 -126.78 106.96 21.09
C THR A 311 -127.88 107.81 20.47
N LEU A 312 -128.44 107.39 19.33
CA LEU A 312 -129.56 108.08 18.69
C LEU A 312 -130.87 107.93 19.48
N GLN A 313 -131.08 106.79 20.13
CA GLN A 313 -132.28 106.54 20.94
C GLN A 313 -132.34 107.41 22.21
N VAL A 314 -131.18 107.75 22.79
CA VAL A 314 -131.10 108.69 23.92
C VAL A 314 -131.43 110.12 23.46
N LYS A 315 -130.89 110.54 22.30
CA LYS A 315 -131.18 111.88 21.74
C LYS A 315 -132.65 112.09 21.38
N LEU A 316 -133.38 111.04 21.00
CA LEU A 316 -134.81 111.14 20.68
C LEU A 316 -135.67 111.41 21.92
N LYS A 317 -135.34 110.77 23.06
CA LYS A 317 -136.09 110.92 24.31
C LYS A 317 -135.90 112.28 24.97
N ASP A 318 -134.73 112.89 24.81
CA ASP A 318 -134.47 114.24 25.33
C ASP A 318 -135.26 115.31 24.55
N ALA A 319 -135.47 115.13 23.25
CA ALA A 319 -136.26 116.04 22.41
C ALA A 319 -137.77 116.00 22.71
N GLU A 320 -138.32 114.82 23.03
CA GLU A 320 -139.74 114.66 23.41
C GLU A 320 -140.07 115.32 24.76
N LEU A 321 -139.07 115.44 25.66
CA LEU A 321 -139.21 116.06 26.97
C LEU A 321 -139.17 117.60 26.90
N GLU A 322 -138.46 118.17 25.93
CA GLU A 322 -138.43 119.64 25.72
C GLU A 322 -139.75 120.17 25.12
N ASP A 323 -140.44 119.38 24.28
CA ASP A 323 -141.71 119.78 23.64
C ASP A 323 -142.85 119.86 24.66
N LEU A 324 -142.90 118.92 25.61
CA LEU A 324 -143.89 118.88 26.71
C LEU A 324 -143.76 120.07 27.69
N VAL A 325 -142.56 120.64 27.82
CA VAL A 325 -142.28 121.80 28.70
C VAL A 325 -142.63 123.13 28.04
N LEU A 326 -142.59 123.21 26.70
CA LEU A 326 -142.98 124.41 25.96
C LEU A 326 -144.50 124.57 25.85
N GLU A 327 -145.25 123.46 25.75
CA GLU A 327 -146.71 123.49 25.65
C GLU A 327 -147.36 123.94 26.99
N ALA A 328 -146.79 123.50 28.13
CA ALA A 328 -147.23 123.90 29.48
C ALA A 328 -147.00 125.38 29.78
N LYS A 329 -146.02 126.03 29.13
CA LYS A 329 -145.70 127.46 29.33
C LYS A 329 -146.65 128.41 28.60
N SER A 330 -147.48 127.91 27.67
CA SER A 330 -148.48 128.74 26.97
C SER A 330 -149.77 128.94 27.78
N VAL A 331 -150.03 128.08 28.78
CA VAL A 331 -151.30 128.05 29.54
C VAL A 331 -151.31 129.02 30.74
N GLU A 332 -150.15 129.50 31.22
CA GLU A 332 -150.07 130.38 32.42
C GLU A 332 -150.11 131.90 32.15
N LEU A 333 -150.01 132.38 30.91
CA LEU A 333 -149.85 133.83 30.61
C LEU A 333 -151.07 134.58 30.04
N GLN A 334 -152.29 134.02 30.11
CA GLN A 334 -153.54 134.78 29.80
C GLN A 334 -154.52 134.90 30.98
N GLY A 335 -154.05 134.67 32.20
CA GLY A 335 -154.87 134.72 33.41
C GLY A 335 -154.30 135.57 34.55
N LYS A 336 -153.92 136.85 34.30
CA LYS A 336 -153.92 137.93 35.33
C LYS A 336 -153.55 139.30 34.75
N GLY A 337 -154.59 140.11 34.51
CA GLY A 337 -154.55 141.55 34.24
C GLY A 337 -155.97 142.06 33.97
N ARG A 338 -156.63 142.59 35.00
CA ARG A 338 -157.97 143.21 34.96
C ARG A 338 -157.90 144.63 34.35
N VAL A 339 -159.09 145.12 33.99
CA VAL A 339 -159.56 146.49 33.69
C VAL A 339 -159.72 146.78 32.20
#